data_AF-W0T834-F1
#
_entry.id   AF-W0T834-F1
#
_cell.length_a   1.000
_cell.length_b   1.000
_cell.length_c   1.000
_cell.angle_alpha   90.00
_cell.angle_beta   90.00
_cell.angle_gamma   90.00
#
_symmetry.space_group_name_H-M   'P 1'
#
loop_
_entity.id
_entity.type
_entity.pdbx_description
1 polymer ?
#
loop_
_entity_poly.entity_id
_entity_poly.type
_entity_poly.pdbx_seq_one_letter_code
_entity_poly.pdbx_strand_id
1 'polypeptide(L)'
;MLVKHIESLSEDSKELQSLYTCLPEDIEKNKGNLIKCVRGPFFQQAVDTLDQATKQSFAGQQLSSMFGYPYAGEGPQALIRGLREKGLKEKEKETKETGSSEDGNK
;
A
#
# COMPACT_ATOMS: atom_id res chain seq x y z
N MET A 1 -3.00 -0.84 -16.91
CA MET A 1 -3.75 -1.43 -15.78
C MET A 1 -3.87 -0.45 -14.62
N LEU A 2 -2.76 0.16 -14.15
CA LEU A 2 -2.78 1.16 -13.05
C LEU A 2 -3.49 2.47 -13.39
N VAL A 3 -3.22 3.04 -14.57
CA VAL A 3 -3.84 4.33 -14.96
C VAL A 3 -5.36 4.23 -15.04
N LYS A 4 -5.88 3.12 -15.59
CA LYS A 4 -7.33 2.86 -15.62
C LYS A 4 -7.94 2.80 -14.22
N HIS A 5 -7.21 2.22 -13.25
CA HIS A 5 -7.64 2.19 -11.85
C HIS A 5 -7.75 3.62 -11.31
N ILE A 6 -6.69 4.42 -11.46
CA ILE A 6 -6.68 5.83 -11.01
C ILE A 6 -7.82 6.61 -11.65
N GLU A 7 -8.02 6.48 -12.97
CA GLU A 7 -9.11 7.13 -13.71
C GLU A 7 -10.50 6.77 -13.16
N SER A 8 -10.69 5.53 -12.69
CA SER A 8 -11.96 5.05 -12.14
C SER A 8 -12.28 5.52 -10.71
N LEU A 9 -11.29 6.01 -9.97
CA LEU A 9 -11.50 6.49 -8.59
C LEU A 9 -12.30 7.80 -8.59
N SER A 10 -13.23 7.96 -7.65
CA SER A 10 -13.90 9.24 -7.42
C SER A 10 -12.94 10.28 -6.84
N GLU A 11 -13.14 11.56 -7.18
CA GLU A 11 -12.34 12.68 -6.66
C GLU A 11 -12.37 12.77 -5.13
N ASP A 12 -13.52 12.44 -4.53
CA ASP A 12 -13.74 12.47 -3.07
C ASP A 12 -13.32 11.17 -2.37
N SER A 13 -12.79 10.19 -3.11
CA SER A 13 -12.41 8.91 -2.52
C SER A 13 -11.18 9.06 -1.62
N LYS A 14 -11.24 8.50 -0.40
CA LYS A 14 -10.08 8.43 0.51
C LYS A 14 -8.88 7.74 -0.13
N GLU A 15 -9.12 6.78 -1.02
CA GLU A 15 -8.08 6.08 -1.77
C GLU A 15 -7.31 7.04 -2.67
N LEU A 16 -8.00 7.85 -3.49
CA LEU A 16 -7.34 8.82 -4.37
C LEU A 16 -6.59 9.90 -3.57
N GLN A 17 -7.20 10.40 -2.49
CA GLN A 17 -6.55 11.37 -1.59
C GLN A 17 -5.26 10.79 -0.98
N SER A 18 -5.26 9.50 -0.62
CA SER A 18 -4.06 8.82 -0.13
C SER A 18 -2.99 8.69 -1.21
N LEU A 19 -3.37 8.49 -2.48
CA LEU A 19 -2.40 8.45 -3.58
C LEU A 19 -1.76 9.82 -3.85
N TYR A 20 -2.47 10.92 -3.59
CA TYR A 20 -1.91 12.26 -3.74
C TYR A 20 -0.78 12.55 -2.74
N THR A 21 -0.78 11.94 -1.55
CA THR A 21 0.32 12.10 -0.60
C THR A 21 1.64 11.53 -1.12
N CYS A 22 1.58 10.59 -2.08
CA CYS A 22 2.75 10.01 -2.73
C CYS A 22 3.33 10.87 -3.86
N LEU A 23 2.63 11.92 -4.30
CA LEU A 23 3.19 12.86 -5.28
C LEU A 23 4.34 13.65 -4.64
N PRO A 24 5.37 14.06 -5.40
CA PRO A 24 6.37 15.03 -4.93
C PRO A 24 5.75 16.32 -4.42
N GLU A 25 6.38 16.97 -3.44
CA GLU A 25 5.87 18.19 -2.79
C GLU A 25 5.68 19.35 -3.79
N ASP A 26 6.59 19.48 -4.76
CA ASP A 26 6.55 20.53 -5.79
C ASP A 26 5.49 20.31 -6.88
N ILE A 27 4.80 19.16 -6.87
CA ILE A 27 3.79 18.82 -7.85
C ILE A 27 2.40 19.04 -7.27
N GLU A 28 1.57 19.80 -7.99
CA GLU A 28 0.18 20.02 -7.64
C GLU A 28 -0.59 18.68 -7.52
N LYS A 29 -1.29 18.52 -6.40
CA LYS A 29 -1.97 17.30 -5.97
C LYS A 29 -3.29 17.10 -6.72
N ASN A 30 -3.20 16.69 -7.98
CA ASN A 30 -4.36 16.39 -8.79
C ASN A 30 -4.18 15.10 -9.60
N LYS A 31 -5.31 14.56 -10.08
CA LYS A 31 -5.38 13.29 -10.81
C LYS A 31 -4.56 13.29 -12.09
N GLY A 32 -4.56 14.41 -12.81
CA GLY A 32 -3.80 14.58 -14.04
C GLY A 32 -2.30 14.42 -13.82
N ASN A 33 -1.77 15.06 -12.77
CA ASN A 33 -0.36 14.96 -12.41
C ASN A 33 0.01 13.59 -11.83
N LEU A 34 -0.88 12.97 -11.04
CA LEU A 34 -0.71 11.58 -10.61
C LEU A 34 -0.56 10.62 -11.81
N ILE A 35 -1.43 10.73 -12.80
CA ILE A 35 -1.37 9.92 -14.01
C ILE A 35 -0.08 10.20 -14.80
N LYS A 36 0.35 11.46 -14.91
CA LYS A 36 1.63 11.81 -15.55
C LYS A 36 2.82 11.17 -14.84
N CYS A 37 2.87 11.22 -13.50
CA CYS A 37 3.93 10.59 -12.72
C CYS A 37 3.98 9.08 -12.95
N VAL A 38 2.83 8.41 -12.90
CA VAL A 38 2.73 6.96 -13.13
C VAL A 38 3.14 6.56 -14.55
N ARG A 39 2.87 7.40 -15.55
CA ARG A 39 3.30 7.17 -16.94
C ARG A 39 4.77 7.55 -17.19
N GLY A 40 5.40 8.24 -16.24
CA GLY A 40 6.75 8.75 -16.37
C GLY A 40 7.82 7.65 -16.26
N PRO A 41 9.00 7.86 -16.85
CA PRO A 41 10.09 6.87 -16.83
C PRO A 41 10.58 6.58 -15.41
N PHE A 42 10.56 7.57 -14.51
CA PHE A 42 11.00 7.40 -13.13
C PHE A 42 10.13 6.42 -12.34
N PHE A 43 8.81 6.42 -12.57
CA PHE A 43 7.92 5.46 -11.94
C PHE A 43 8.23 4.03 -12.41
N GLN A 44 8.42 3.84 -13.72
CA GLN A 44 8.78 2.53 -14.26
C GLN A 44 10.13 2.04 -13.69
N GLN A 45 11.14 2.91 -13.64
CA GLN A 45 12.44 2.58 -13.05
C GLN A 45 12.33 2.19 -11.57
N ALA A 46 11.51 2.92 -10.80
CA ALA A 46 11.28 2.61 -9.40
C ALA A 46 10.58 1.25 -9.22
N VAL A 47 9.59 0.94 -10.06
CA VAL A 47 8.89 -0.35 -10.07
C VAL A 47 9.86 -1.49 -10.40
N ASP A 48 10.68 -1.33 -11.43
CA ASP A 48 11.65 -2.35 -11.84
C ASP A 48 12.71 -2.57 -10.74
N THR A 49 13.17 -1.49 -10.11
CA THR A 49 14.13 -1.55 -8.99
C THR A 49 13.53 -2.31 -7.81
N LEU A 50 12.27 -2.03 -7.46
CA LEU A 50 11.58 -2.73 -6.38
C LEU A 50 11.36 -4.22 -6.70
N ASP A 51 10.96 -4.54 -7.94
CA ASP A 51 10.79 -5.93 -8.38
C ASP A 51 12.11 -6.71 -8.28
N GLN A 52 13.22 -6.13 -8.73
CA GLN A 52 14.54 -6.76 -8.61
C GLN A 52 14.97 -6.91 -7.15
N ALA A 53 14.84 -5.86 -6.34
CA ALA A 53 15.23 -5.87 -4.93
C ALA A 53 14.47 -6.94 -4.14
N THR A 54 13.17 -7.09 -4.38
CA THR A 54 12.34 -8.09 -3.69
C THR A 54 12.64 -9.53 -4.11
N LYS A 55 13.29 -9.75 -5.27
CA LYS A 55 13.69 -11.08 -5.75
C LYS A 55 15.09 -11.50 -5.30
N GLN A 56 15.86 -10.60 -4.68
CA GLN A 56 17.16 -10.95 -4.13
C GLN A 56 17.03 -12.02 -3.04
N SER A 57 18.04 -12.88 -2.92
CA SER A 57 18.03 -13.92 -1.89
C SER A 57 17.84 -13.30 -0.50
N PHE A 58 16.94 -13.88 0.30
CA PHE A 58 16.61 -13.46 1.66
C PHE A 58 15.89 -12.11 1.78
N ALA A 59 15.48 -11.46 0.69
CA ALA A 59 14.77 -10.19 0.75
C ALA A 59 13.43 -10.33 1.48
N GLY A 60 12.66 -11.37 1.17
CA GLY A 60 11.36 -11.65 1.75
C GLY A 60 11.43 -11.90 3.26
N GLN A 61 12.47 -12.59 3.73
CA GLN A 61 12.71 -12.77 5.17
C GLN A 61 12.96 -11.42 5.86
N GLN A 62 13.86 -10.61 5.30
CA GLN A 62 14.17 -9.28 5.84
C GLN A 62 12.93 -8.39 5.85
N LEU A 63 12.20 -8.31 4.74
CA LEU A 63 10.97 -7.53 4.62
C LEU A 63 9.91 -7.99 5.62
N SER A 64 9.71 -9.30 5.78
CA SER A 64 8.76 -9.85 6.74
C SER A 64 9.09 -9.48 8.19
N SER A 65 10.38 -9.49 8.54
CA SER A 65 10.86 -9.07 9.85
C SER A 65 10.70 -7.57 10.07
N MET A 66 11.11 -6.75 9.10
CA MET A 66 11.03 -5.28 9.18
C MET A 66 9.60 -4.78 9.29
N PHE A 67 8.70 -5.33 8.48
CA PHE A 67 7.30 -4.92 8.46
C PHE A 67 6.43 -5.72 9.44
N GLY A 68 6.97 -6.73 10.14
CA GLY A 68 6.23 -7.47 11.16
C GLY A 68 5.07 -8.31 10.61
N TYR A 69 5.25 -8.96 9.45
CA TYR A 69 4.30 -9.91 8.89
C TYR A 69 4.94 -11.31 8.75
N PRO A 70 4.18 -12.41 8.67
CA PRO A 70 4.74 -13.76 8.47
C PRO A 70 5.43 -13.90 7.11
N TYR A 71 6.60 -14.54 7.06
CA TYR A 71 7.31 -14.77 5.81
C TYR A 71 6.42 -15.45 4.76
N ALA A 72 6.34 -14.86 3.57
CA ALA A 72 5.41 -15.25 2.50
C ALA A 72 6.11 -15.67 1.20
N GLY A 73 7.44 -15.79 1.20
CA GLY A 73 8.26 -16.04 0.01
C GLY A 73 9.05 -14.81 -0.45
N GLU A 74 9.59 -14.92 -1.65
CA GLU A 74 10.39 -13.86 -2.31
C GLU A 74 9.59 -13.19 -3.43
N GLY A 75 10.03 -11.99 -3.83
CA GLY A 75 9.46 -11.21 -4.92
C GLY A 75 8.27 -10.33 -4.52
N PRO A 76 7.77 -9.52 -5.46
CA PRO A 76 6.77 -8.49 -5.16
C PRO A 76 5.43 -9.08 -4.71
N GLN A 77 5.06 -10.26 -5.22
CA GLN A 77 3.80 -10.91 -4.82
C GLN A 77 3.82 -11.35 -3.36
N ALA A 78 4.95 -11.88 -2.88
CA ALA A 78 5.12 -12.25 -1.48
C ALA A 78 5.03 -11.02 -0.57
N LEU A 79 5.68 -9.91 -0.95
CA LEU A 79 5.57 -8.63 -0.25
C LEU A 79 4.13 -8.13 -0.17
N ILE A 80 3.43 -8.05 -1.32
CA ILE A 80 2.04 -7.57 -1.38
C ILE A 80 1.12 -8.45 -0.52
N ARG A 81 1.29 -9.77 -0.56
CA ARG A 81 0.52 -10.71 0.25
C ARG A 81 0.76 -10.47 1.75
N GLY A 82 2.02 -10.38 2.18
CA GLY A 82 2.39 -10.16 3.58
C GLY A 82 1.82 -8.85 4.13
N LEU A 83 1.95 -7.75 3.39
CA LEU A 83 1.39 -6.45 3.76
C LEU A 83 -0.14 -6.48 3.84
N ARG A 84 -0.80 -7.16 2.89
CA ARG A 84 -2.26 -7.31 2.89
C ARG A 84 -2.75 -8.10 4.11
N GLU A 85 -2.11 -9.23 4.42
CA GLU A 85 -2.45 -10.04 5.59
C GLU A 85 -2.26 -9.25 6.89
N LYS A 86 -1.19 -8.45 6.99
CA LYS A 86 -0.96 -7.56 8.13
C LYS A 86 -2.06 -6.50 8.26
N GLY A 87 -2.36 -5.77 7.20
CA GLY A 87 -3.38 -4.71 7.23
C GLY A 87 -4.79 -5.22 7.53
N LEU A 88 -5.14 -6.44 7.08
CA LEU A 88 -6.40 -7.09 7.46
C LEU A 88 -6.46 -7.40 8.96
N LYS A 89 -5.37 -7.95 9.53
CA LYS A 89 -5.28 -8.23 10.97
C LYS A 89 -5.36 -6.97 11.83
N GLU A 90 -4.78 -5.87 11.37
CA GLU A 90 -4.86 -4.57 12.07
C GLU A 90 -6.30 -4.04 12.11
N LYS A 91 -7.01 -4.08 10.98
CA LYS A 91 -8.44 -3.72 10.93
C LYS A 91 -9.32 -4.58 11.82
N GLU A 92 -9.06 -5.89 11.87
CA GLU A 92 -9.80 -6.81 12.75
C GLU A 92 -9.60 -6.51 14.23
N LYS A 93 -8.40 -6.07 14.64
CA LYS A 93 -8.11 -5.68 16.03
C LYS A 93 -8.80 -4.38 16.41
N GLU A 94 -8.72 -3.36 15.55
CA GLU A 94 -9.40 -2.07 15.75
C GLU A 94 -10.91 -2.25 15.97
N THR A 95 -11.53 -3.17 15.22
CA THR A 95 -12.97 -3.46 15.32
C THR A 95 -13.35 -4.21 16.61
N LYS A 96 -12.44 -5.02 17.18
CA LYS A 96 -12.69 -5.77 18.42
C LYS A 96 -12.49 -4.92 19.67
N GLU A 97 -11.55 -3.98 19.65
CA GLU A 97 -11.26 -3.10 20.79
C GLU A 97 -12.31 -1.99 20.97
N THR A 98 -12.99 -1.56 19.89
CA THR A 98 -14.11 -0.60 19.99
C THR A 98 -15.46 -1.24 20.34
N GLY A 99 -15.56 -2.58 20.40
CA GLY A 99 -16.80 -3.31 20.69
C GLY A 99 -16.95 -3.84 22.13
N SER A 100 -16.04 -3.51 23.05
CA SER A 100 -16.04 -4.06 24.43
C SER A 100 -16.18 -2.99 25.52
N SER A 101 -17.04 -1.98 25.32
CA SER A 101 -17.37 -1.01 26.36
C SER A 101 -18.81 -0.53 26.23
N GLU A 102 -19.78 -1.45 26.31
CA GLU A 102 -21.15 -1.13 26.74
C GLU A 102 -21.83 -2.42 27.22
N ASP A 103 -22.66 -2.29 28.27
CA ASP A 103 -23.39 -3.29 29.07
C ASP A 103 -22.63 -4.00 30.22
N GLY A 104 -22.94 -3.77 31.50
CA GLY A 104 -24.01 -2.95 32.06
C GLY A 104 -23.87 -2.74 33.58
N ASN A 105 -24.11 -1.50 34.01
CA ASN A 105 -24.49 -1.16 35.38
C ASN A 105 -25.87 -0.51 35.31
N LYS A 106 -26.92 -1.29 35.61
CA LYS A 106 -28.17 -0.76 36.16
C LYS A 106 -29.00 -1.86 36.82
#